data_AF-A0AA96X4C4-F1
#
_entry.id   AF-A0AA96X4C4-F1
#
_cell.length_a   1.000
_cell.length_b   1.000
_cell.length_c   1.000
_cell.angle_alpha   90.00
_cell.angle_beta   90.00
_cell.angle_gamma   90.00
#
_symmetry.space_group_name_H-M   'P 1'
#
loop_
_entity.id
_entity.type
_entity.pdbx_description
1 polymer ?
#
loop_
_entity_poly.entity_id
_entity_poly.type
_entity_poly.pdbx_seq_one_letter_code
_entity_poly.pdbx_strand_id
1 'polypeptide(L)'
;MSSLRKYANENLLTEKDSQKICAATFHRKRVFQEKAAFRGADLTLLKTALSDFANDQKNTNVIYSNKAASTGKCAFAFSGNGAQWAGMGRDAYAANGLFKQVFDNVDTIFTGLSGWSLKTELFSETLEDDLKKTSIAQPLLFAVQVALCKALEDYALKPDMVLGHSIGEVAAAHIAGALTLEAAVNLVFHRSAEQEVVAGHGTMAALVLPADEARRLVAQSGFDSIEVAAENSPKSVSLSGTKEDMDGFAKFARANHVAFRKVALNYPFHSQLIEPVERPFRNAVGMVVSATSHIPFISTVTGAVADGEDLNADYWWRNLRKPVLFSKAVATALDLGAETIIEIGPKPILQSYLRQVAADKGGKGSVLSSLSNEQLNGADPVINLVARAFVAGIKVDTDKLFGKNPEEPVNLPPLPWQNKSFRFENSHEANMGIFRGENTLCLDGAQTTITISGRPIWTASPCHSWKITSLTAR
;
A
#
# COMPACT_ATOMS: atom_id res chain seq x y z
N MET A 1 -5.39 5.00 23.58
CA MET A 1 -4.47 4.11 24.33
C MET A 1 -5.12 3.41 25.52
N SER A 2 -5.84 4.09 26.43
CA SER A 2 -6.43 3.42 27.61
C SER A 2 -7.45 2.33 27.27
N SER A 3 -8.26 2.48 26.21
CA SER A 3 -9.18 1.43 25.75
C SER A 3 -8.46 0.18 25.20
N LEU A 4 -7.33 0.36 24.52
CA LEU A 4 -6.53 -0.74 23.96
C LEU A 4 -5.89 -1.58 25.08
N ARG A 5 -5.42 -0.93 26.14
CA ARG A 5 -4.92 -1.62 27.35
C ARG A 5 -6.00 -2.49 28.00
N LYS A 6 -7.27 -2.07 27.96
CA LYS A 6 -8.38 -2.91 28.45
C LYS A 6 -8.53 -4.18 27.63
N TYR A 7 -8.50 -4.08 26.30
CA TYR A 7 -8.57 -5.26 25.43
C TYR A 7 -7.37 -6.21 25.61
N ALA A 8 -6.16 -5.65 25.83
CA ALA A 8 -4.97 -6.45 26.07
C ALA A 8 -4.96 -7.13 27.46
N ASN A 9 -5.40 -6.43 28.51
CA ASN A 9 -5.12 -6.83 29.90
C ASN A 9 -6.35 -7.25 30.72
N GLU A 10 -7.58 -6.86 30.36
CA GLU A 10 -8.80 -7.11 31.19
C GLU A 10 -9.60 -8.35 30.74
N ASN A 11 -8.98 -9.33 30.05
CA ASN A 11 -9.65 -10.54 29.53
C ASN A 11 -10.89 -10.29 28.66
N LEU A 12 -11.03 -9.09 28.08
CA LEU A 12 -12.15 -8.74 27.21
C LEU A 12 -12.12 -9.50 25.87
N LEU A 13 -10.96 -10.00 25.45
CA LEU A 13 -10.81 -10.87 24.28
C LEU A 13 -10.64 -12.33 24.72
N THR A 14 -11.59 -13.16 24.33
CA THR A 14 -11.58 -14.63 24.47
C THR A 14 -11.54 -15.27 23.07
N GLU A 15 -11.14 -16.53 22.94
CA GLU A 15 -11.11 -17.21 21.63
C GLU A 15 -12.51 -17.24 21.00
N LYS A 16 -13.52 -17.59 21.80
CA LYS A 16 -14.93 -17.72 21.38
C LYS A 16 -15.54 -16.42 20.87
N ASP A 17 -15.14 -15.27 21.45
CA ASP A 17 -15.76 -13.98 21.13
C ASP A 17 -14.88 -13.08 20.26
N SER A 18 -13.63 -13.45 20.00
CA SER A 18 -12.64 -12.61 19.29
C SER A 18 -13.15 -12.06 17.95
N GLN A 19 -13.68 -12.92 17.08
CA GLN A 19 -14.27 -12.51 15.79
C GLN A 19 -15.48 -11.59 15.96
N LYS A 20 -16.37 -11.92 16.91
CA LYS A 20 -17.57 -11.12 17.23
C LYS A 20 -17.17 -9.72 17.73
N ILE A 21 -16.13 -9.64 18.55
CA ILE A 21 -15.58 -8.37 19.07
C ILE A 21 -14.93 -7.56 17.94
N CYS A 22 -14.17 -8.19 17.04
CA CYS A 22 -13.59 -7.52 15.87
C CYS A 22 -14.68 -6.90 14.99
N ALA A 23 -15.69 -7.69 14.62
CA ALA A 23 -16.84 -7.23 13.82
C ALA A 23 -17.60 -6.09 14.52
N ALA A 24 -17.94 -6.26 15.80
CA ALA A 24 -18.65 -5.23 16.55
C ALA A 24 -17.82 -3.95 16.73
N THR A 25 -16.50 -4.06 16.90
CA THR A 25 -15.60 -2.90 17.02
C THR A 25 -15.63 -2.06 15.76
N PHE A 26 -15.63 -2.70 14.59
CA PHE A 26 -15.74 -1.97 13.32
C PHE A 26 -17.14 -1.39 13.11
N HIS A 27 -18.19 -2.21 13.21
CA HIS A 27 -19.57 -1.83 12.84
C HIS A 27 -20.26 -0.89 13.83
N ARG A 28 -19.89 -0.95 15.12
CA ARG A 28 -20.61 -0.23 16.20
C ARG A 28 -19.80 0.88 16.85
N LYS A 29 -18.58 1.13 16.40
CA LYS A 29 -17.78 2.30 16.82
C LYS A 29 -17.57 3.23 15.65
N ARG A 30 -17.41 4.52 15.96
CA ARG A 30 -17.04 5.52 14.97
C ARG A 30 -15.63 5.22 14.45
N VAL A 31 -15.46 5.20 13.13
CA VAL A 31 -14.16 5.15 12.48
C VAL A 31 -13.57 6.56 12.45
N PHE A 32 -12.37 6.72 13.00
CA PHE A 32 -11.63 8.00 13.04
C PHE A 32 -10.61 8.09 11.90
N GLN A 33 -9.97 9.27 11.76
CA GLN A 33 -8.89 9.46 10.80
C GLN A 33 -7.66 8.64 11.17
N GLU A 34 -7.28 8.65 12.45
CA GLU A 34 -6.27 7.73 12.97
C GLU A 34 -6.86 6.33 13.10
N LYS A 35 -6.25 5.37 12.41
CA LYS A 35 -6.72 3.98 12.36
C LYS A 35 -5.57 3.03 12.66
N ALA A 36 -5.84 2.06 13.50
CA ALA A 36 -4.99 0.90 13.70
C ALA A 36 -5.80 -0.37 13.41
N ALA A 37 -5.24 -1.28 12.62
CA ALA A 37 -5.74 -2.64 12.46
C ALA A 37 -4.74 -3.61 13.10
N PHE A 38 -5.26 -4.57 13.85
CA PHE A 38 -4.48 -5.55 14.61
C PHE A 38 -4.72 -6.93 14.01
N ARG A 39 -3.67 -7.73 13.97
CA ARG A 39 -3.68 -9.08 13.40
C ARG A 39 -3.18 -10.08 14.42
N GLY A 40 -3.65 -11.32 14.28
CA GLY A 40 -3.17 -12.45 15.07
C GLY A 40 -3.82 -13.71 14.56
N ALA A 41 -3.02 -14.73 14.25
CA ALA A 41 -3.54 -16.06 13.92
C ALA A 41 -4.20 -16.73 15.13
N ASP A 42 -3.82 -16.30 16.33
CA ASP A 42 -4.39 -16.70 17.60
C ASP A 42 -4.59 -15.50 18.54
N LEU A 43 -5.27 -15.77 19.65
CA LEU A 43 -5.59 -14.77 20.66
C LEU A 43 -4.35 -14.18 21.34
N THR A 44 -3.28 -14.97 21.49
CA THR A 44 -2.04 -14.55 22.14
C THR A 44 -1.34 -13.48 21.30
N LEU A 45 -1.17 -13.74 20.00
CA LEU A 45 -0.59 -12.79 19.06
C LEU A 45 -1.40 -11.50 18.97
N LEU A 46 -2.74 -11.60 18.97
CA LEU A 46 -3.62 -10.43 18.94
C LEU A 46 -3.49 -9.58 20.23
N LYS A 47 -3.46 -10.20 21.40
CA LYS A 47 -3.26 -9.51 22.69
C LYS A 47 -1.89 -8.85 22.77
N THR A 48 -0.84 -9.54 22.31
CA THR A 48 0.52 -8.97 22.22
C THR A 48 0.54 -7.75 21.30
N ALA A 49 -0.06 -7.83 20.11
CA ALA A 49 -0.14 -6.70 19.19
C ALA A 49 -0.85 -5.48 19.79
N LEU A 50 -1.95 -5.71 20.51
CA LEU A 50 -2.69 -4.65 21.22
C LEU A 50 -1.86 -4.02 22.36
N SER A 51 -1.18 -4.87 23.15
CA SER A 51 -0.33 -4.44 24.26
C SER A 51 0.86 -3.61 23.76
N ASP A 52 1.60 -4.13 22.77
CA ASP A 52 2.77 -3.48 22.21
C ASP A 52 2.41 -2.10 21.65
N PHE A 53 1.34 -2.01 20.86
CA PHE A 53 0.88 -0.73 20.35
C PHE A 53 0.43 0.24 21.45
N ALA A 54 -0.18 -0.25 22.53
CA ALA A 54 -0.57 0.58 23.66
C ALA A 54 0.60 1.06 24.53
N ASN A 55 1.80 0.51 24.29
CA ASN A 55 3.06 0.86 24.94
C ASN A 55 4.07 1.49 23.94
N ASP A 56 3.61 1.92 22.76
CA ASP A 56 4.42 2.50 21.69
C ASP A 56 5.58 1.60 21.22
N GLN A 57 5.40 0.29 21.36
CA GLN A 57 6.34 -0.74 20.89
C GLN A 57 6.00 -1.13 19.45
N LYS A 58 7.04 -1.32 18.64
CA LYS A 58 6.90 -1.77 17.25
C LYS A 58 6.47 -3.24 17.23
N ASN A 59 5.39 -3.52 16.51
CA ASN A 59 4.91 -4.89 16.29
C ASN A 59 4.45 -5.03 14.84
N THR A 60 4.92 -6.08 14.14
CA THR A 60 4.61 -6.32 12.73
C THR A 60 3.15 -6.66 12.50
N ASN A 61 2.43 -7.15 13.51
CA ASN A 61 0.99 -7.44 13.45
C ASN A 61 0.10 -6.18 13.56
N VAL A 62 0.70 -5.00 13.74
CA VAL A 62 -0.03 -3.73 13.85
C VAL A 62 0.13 -2.93 12.56
N ILE A 63 -1.00 -2.58 11.95
CA ILE A 63 -1.06 -1.70 10.79
C ILE A 63 -1.65 -0.39 11.26
N TYR A 64 -0.85 0.68 11.28
CA TYR A 64 -1.27 1.99 11.79
C TYR A 64 -1.07 3.09 10.75
N SER A 65 -2.04 4.00 10.68
CA SER A 65 -1.93 5.27 9.96
C SER A 65 -2.56 6.38 10.79
N ASN A 66 -1.84 7.50 10.89
CA ASN A 66 -2.34 8.76 11.42
C ASN A 66 -2.74 9.76 10.32
N LYS A 67 -2.69 9.33 9.05
CA LYS A 67 -3.07 10.18 7.92
C LYS A 67 -4.58 10.17 7.74
N ALA A 68 -5.14 11.32 7.35
CA ALA A 68 -6.52 11.39 6.90
C ALA A 68 -6.75 10.38 5.76
N ALA A 69 -7.97 9.82 5.72
CA ALA A 69 -8.35 8.89 4.66
C ALA A 69 -8.18 9.54 3.28
N SER A 70 -7.52 8.84 2.36
CA SER A 70 -7.50 9.24 0.96
C SER A 70 -8.91 9.14 0.39
N THR A 71 -9.36 10.19 -0.29
CA THR A 71 -10.66 10.24 -0.97
C THR A 71 -10.53 10.19 -2.49
N GLY A 72 -9.31 10.26 -3.01
CA GLY A 72 -9.00 10.18 -4.43
C GLY A 72 -8.96 8.76 -4.96
N LYS A 73 -8.61 8.65 -6.25
CA LYS A 73 -8.59 7.38 -6.97
C LYS A 73 -7.40 6.51 -6.55
N CYS A 74 -7.56 5.21 -6.71
CA CYS A 74 -6.53 4.21 -6.48
C CYS A 74 -5.98 3.69 -7.82
N ALA A 75 -4.67 3.83 -8.04
CA ALA A 75 -3.99 3.25 -9.19
C ALA A 75 -3.26 1.96 -8.80
N PHE A 76 -3.32 0.93 -9.65
CA PHE A 76 -2.47 -0.26 -9.49
C PHE A 76 -1.28 -0.17 -10.45
N ALA A 77 -0.07 -0.20 -9.89
CA ALA A 77 1.20 -0.16 -10.62
C ALA A 77 1.85 -1.55 -10.62
N PHE A 78 1.87 -2.23 -11.76
CA PHE A 78 2.37 -3.59 -11.89
C PHE A 78 3.89 -3.59 -12.04
N SER A 79 4.59 -4.28 -11.13
CA SER A 79 6.05 -4.39 -11.14
C SER A 79 6.55 -5.14 -12.38
N GLY A 80 7.73 -4.76 -12.87
CA GLY A 80 8.44 -5.46 -13.94
C GLY A 80 9.40 -6.54 -13.43
N ASN A 81 10.30 -6.98 -14.32
CA ASN A 81 11.38 -7.90 -13.99
C ASN A 81 12.26 -7.36 -12.85
N GLY A 82 12.68 -8.25 -11.95
CA GLY A 82 13.49 -7.95 -10.76
C GLY A 82 12.69 -7.96 -9.44
N ALA A 83 11.36 -8.09 -9.52
CA ALA A 83 10.51 -8.25 -8.35
C ALA A 83 10.49 -9.69 -7.82
N GLN A 84 10.72 -10.68 -8.68
CA GLN A 84 10.69 -12.11 -8.36
C GLN A 84 11.75 -12.54 -7.35
N TRP A 85 11.44 -13.59 -6.57
CA TRP A 85 12.33 -14.23 -5.60
C TRP A 85 11.81 -15.65 -5.27
N ALA A 86 12.69 -16.57 -4.87
CA ALA A 86 12.25 -17.93 -4.53
C ALA A 86 11.39 -17.94 -3.25
N GLY A 87 10.14 -18.38 -3.38
CA GLY A 87 9.15 -18.31 -2.30
C GLY A 87 8.06 -17.27 -2.52
N MET A 88 8.18 -16.44 -3.56
CA MET A 88 7.16 -15.45 -3.90
C MET A 88 5.77 -16.09 -4.05
N GLY A 89 4.74 -15.47 -3.50
CA GLY A 89 3.36 -15.93 -3.65
C GLY A 89 3.00 -17.25 -2.96
N ARG A 90 3.96 -18.02 -2.40
CA ARG A 90 3.67 -19.31 -1.72
C ARG A 90 2.72 -19.13 -0.54
N ASP A 91 2.95 -18.12 0.29
CA ASP A 91 2.07 -17.81 1.44
C ASP A 91 0.66 -17.41 0.98
N ALA A 92 0.55 -16.62 -0.09
CA ALA A 92 -0.73 -16.24 -0.68
C ALA A 92 -1.46 -17.46 -1.27
N TYR A 93 -0.72 -18.34 -1.94
CA TYR A 93 -1.23 -19.58 -2.51
C TYR A 93 -1.73 -20.55 -1.43
N ALA A 94 -1.05 -20.61 -0.29
CA ALA A 94 -1.46 -21.46 0.83
C ALA A 94 -2.67 -20.88 1.59
N ALA A 95 -2.70 -19.57 1.81
CA ALA A 95 -3.68 -18.93 2.70
C ALA A 95 -4.96 -18.45 1.99
N ASN A 96 -4.91 -18.14 0.69
CA ASN A 96 -6.01 -17.51 -0.04
C ASN A 96 -6.56 -18.39 -1.17
N GLY A 97 -7.78 -18.89 -1.00
CA GLY A 97 -8.41 -19.83 -1.93
C GLY A 97 -8.60 -19.28 -3.35
N LEU A 98 -8.97 -18.00 -3.48
CA LEU A 98 -9.18 -17.37 -4.79
C LEU A 98 -7.85 -17.10 -5.50
N PHE A 99 -6.83 -16.65 -4.77
CA PHE A 99 -5.47 -16.54 -5.29
C PHE A 99 -5.02 -17.89 -5.88
N LYS A 100 -5.15 -18.95 -5.09
CA LYS A 100 -4.79 -20.31 -5.50
C LYS A 100 -5.55 -20.76 -6.76
N GLN A 101 -6.87 -20.59 -6.78
CA GLN A 101 -7.70 -20.96 -7.93
C GLN A 101 -7.27 -20.24 -9.21
N VAL A 102 -7.01 -18.93 -9.12
CA VAL A 102 -6.62 -18.13 -10.29
C VAL A 102 -5.21 -18.47 -10.74
N PHE A 103 -4.28 -18.71 -9.80
CA PHE A 103 -2.94 -19.18 -10.12
C PHE A 103 -2.98 -20.54 -10.83
N ASP A 104 -3.78 -21.50 -10.32
CA ASP A 104 -3.95 -22.82 -10.94
C ASP A 104 -4.56 -22.72 -12.36
N ASN A 105 -5.42 -21.74 -12.61
CA ASN A 105 -5.96 -21.49 -13.95
C ASN A 105 -4.88 -20.96 -14.92
N VAL A 106 -4.08 -19.98 -14.47
CA VAL A 106 -2.93 -19.48 -15.24
C VAL A 106 -1.95 -20.61 -15.55
N ASP A 107 -1.62 -21.43 -14.54
CA ASP A 107 -0.75 -22.60 -14.67
C ASP A 107 -1.28 -23.61 -15.69
N THR A 108 -2.58 -23.87 -15.70
CA THR A 108 -3.21 -24.80 -16.65
C THR A 108 -3.05 -24.32 -18.10
N ILE A 109 -3.36 -23.04 -18.36
CA ILE A 109 -3.21 -22.45 -19.70
C ILE A 109 -1.74 -22.44 -20.12
N PHE A 110 -0.86 -22.02 -19.21
CA PHE A 110 0.57 -21.93 -19.49
C PHE A 110 1.18 -23.30 -19.76
N THR A 111 0.86 -24.32 -18.97
CA THR A 111 1.35 -25.70 -19.15
C THR A 111 0.96 -26.25 -20.53
N GLY A 112 -0.23 -25.91 -21.03
CA GLY A 112 -0.66 -26.29 -22.37
C GLY A 112 0.20 -25.70 -23.49
N LEU A 113 0.85 -24.55 -23.26
CA LEU A 113 1.74 -23.89 -24.23
C LEU A 113 3.21 -24.30 -24.04
N SER A 114 3.67 -24.37 -22.79
CA SER A 114 5.08 -24.50 -22.43
C SER A 114 5.54 -25.95 -22.26
N GLY A 115 4.60 -26.87 -21.98
CA GLY A 115 4.89 -28.25 -21.58
C GLY A 115 5.36 -28.40 -20.12
N TRP A 116 5.38 -27.34 -19.32
CA TRP A 116 5.79 -27.38 -17.90
C TRP A 116 4.92 -26.47 -17.02
N SER A 117 4.87 -26.80 -15.71
CA SER A 117 3.97 -26.15 -14.74
C SER A 117 4.67 -25.05 -13.94
N LEU A 118 4.10 -23.84 -14.00
CA LEU A 118 4.40 -22.71 -13.12
C LEU A 118 4.20 -23.08 -11.65
N LYS A 119 3.18 -23.86 -11.34
CA LYS A 119 2.93 -24.30 -9.96
C LYS A 119 4.05 -25.20 -9.47
N THR A 120 4.44 -26.21 -10.24
CA THR A 120 5.56 -27.09 -9.87
C THR A 120 6.84 -26.27 -9.67
N GLU A 121 7.12 -25.35 -10.59
CA GLU A 121 8.28 -24.47 -10.52
C GLU A 121 8.24 -23.53 -9.32
N LEU A 122 7.07 -22.95 -8.99
CA LEU A 122 6.87 -22.09 -7.83
C LEU A 122 7.30 -22.76 -6.53
N PHE A 123 7.14 -24.08 -6.41
CA PHE A 123 7.50 -24.88 -5.24
C PHE A 123 8.85 -25.60 -5.37
N SER A 124 9.57 -25.42 -6.49
CA SER A 124 10.88 -26.03 -6.71
C SER A 124 11.92 -25.53 -5.70
N GLU A 125 12.86 -26.40 -5.34
CA GLU A 125 14.06 -26.07 -4.58
C GLU A 125 15.09 -25.30 -5.44
N THR A 126 15.05 -25.48 -6.76
CA THR A 126 15.97 -24.82 -7.71
C THR A 126 15.48 -23.45 -8.18
N LEU A 127 14.30 -23.02 -7.73
CA LEU A 127 13.62 -21.83 -8.22
C LEU A 127 14.52 -20.57 -8.20
N GLU A 128 15.34 -20.39 -7.18
CA GLU A 128 16.22 -19.21 -7.08
C GLU A 128 17.20 -19.12 -8.27
N ASP A 129 17.74 -20.25 -8.72
CA ASP A 129 18.61 -20.31 -9.89
C ASP A 129 17.82 -20.21 -11.19
N ASP A 130 16.65 -20.84 -11.25
CA ASP A 130 15.78 -20.85 -12.42
C ASP A 130 15.17 -19.47 -12.71
N LEU A 131 14.94 -18.64 -11.70
CA LEU A 131 14.50 -17.23 -11.85
C LEU A 131 15.53 -16.33 -12.55
N LYS A 132 16.75 -16.82 -12.83
CA LYS A 132 17.71 -16.14 -13.72
C LYS A 132 17.26 -16.20 -15.18
N LYS A 133 16.45 -17.19 -15.56
CA LYS A 133 15.86 -17.33 -16.90
C LYS A 133 14.59 -16.48 -16.99
N THR A 134 14.53 -15.64 -18.00
CA THR A 134 13.38 -14.76 -18.22
C THR A 134 12.12 -15.55 -18.56
N SER A 135 12.27 -16.66 -19.28
CA SER A 135 11.24 -17.64 -19.61
C SER A 135 10.59 -18.32 -18.40
N ILE A 136 11.18 -18.21 -17.20
CA ILE A 136 10.61 -18.69 -15.94
C ILE A 136 10.13 -17.50 -15.09
N ALA A 137 10.97 -16.48 -14.94
CA ALA A 137 10.69 -15.34 -14.07
C ALA A 137 9.46 -14.54 -14.50
N GLN A 138 9.30 -14.24 -15.79
CA GLN A 138 8.18 -13.41 -16.27
C GLN A 138 6.81 -14.11 -16.16
N PRO A 139 6.65 -15.38 -16.59
CA PRO A 139 5.40 -16.10 -16.39
C PRO A 139 4.98 -16.22 -14.93
N LEU A 140 5.91 -16.53 -14.02
CA LEU A 140 5.60 -16.62 -12.59
C LEU A 140 5.21 -15.25 -12.01
N LEU A 141 5.92 -14.19 -12.40
CA LEU A 141 5.58 -12.82 -11.99
C LEU A 141 4.16 -12.46 -12.43
N PHE A 142 3.82 -12.70 -13.69
CA PHE A 142 2.48 -12.48 -14.24
C PHE A 142 1.42 -13.26 -13.46
N ALA A 143 1.63 -14.56 -13.24
CA ALA A 143 0.69 -15.42 -12.52
C ALA A 143 0.41 -14.90 -11.10
N VAL A 144 1.46 -14.50 -10.37
CA VAL A 144 1.31 -13.90 -9.03
C VAL A 144 0.55 -12.59 -9.08
N GLN A 145 0.84 -11.71 -10.04
CA GLN A 145 0.16 -10.41 -10.16
C GLN A 145 -1.33 -10.54 -10.49
N VAL A 146 -1.69 -11.44 -11.40
CA VAL A 146 -3.09 -11.70 -11.79
C VAL A 146 -3.85 -12.37 -10.65
N ALA A 147 -3.28 -13.41 -10.04
CA ALA A 147 -3.90 -14.09 -8.90
C ALA A 147 -4.13 -13.14 -7.72
N LEU A 148 -3.15 -12.28 -7.43
CA LEU A 148 -3.27 -11.24 -6.42
C LEU A 148 -4.41 -10.27 -6.73
N CYS A 149 -4.46 -9.70 -7.94
CA CYS A 149 -5.50 -8.72 -8.29
C CYS A 149 -6.89 -9.33 -8.16
N LYS A 150 -7.08 -10.57 -8.60
CA LYS A 150 -8.38 -11.24 -8.48
C LYS A 150 -8.76 -11.53 -7.03
N ALA A 151 -7.79 -11.89 -6.19
CA ALA A 151 -8.00 -12.05 -4.76
C ALA A 151 -8.37 -10.73 -4.06
N LEU A 152 -7.77 -9.60 -4.46
CA LEU A 152 -8.13 -8.27 -3.93
C LEU A 152 -9.53 -7.82 -4.38
N GLU A 153 -9.91 -8.15 -5.61
CA GLU A 153 -11.23 -7.85 -6.15
C GLU A 153 -12.36 -8.44 -5.28
N ASP A 154 -12.13 -9.62 -4.71
CA ASP A 154 -13.09 -10.28 -3.80
C ASP A 154 -13.36 -9.44 -2.53
N TYR A 155 -12.39 -8.63 -2.10
CA TYR A 155 -12.54 -7.66 -1.02
C TYR A 155 -12.93 -6.27 -1.52
N ALA A 156 -13.51 -6.17 -2.72
CA ALA A 156 -13.88 -4.92 -3.39
C ALA A 156 -12.72 -3.90 -3.54
N LEU A 157 -11.47 -4.34 -3.41
CA LEU A 157 -10.28 -3.52 -3.63
C LEU A 157 -9.90 -3.59 -5.11
N LYS A 158 -10.39 -2.62 -5.88
CA LYS A 158 -10.21 -2.54 -7.34
C LYS A 158 -9.46 -1.26 -7.73
N PRO A 159 -8.68 -1.27 -8.83
CA PRO A 159 -8.08 -0.06 -9.35
C PRO A 159 -9.10 0.81 -10.09
N ASP A 160 -8.94 2.13 -9.98
CA ASP A 160 -9.57 3.12 -10.86
C ASP A 160 -8.76 3.36 -12.14
N MET A 161 -7.48 2.95 -12.15
CA MET A 161 -6.59 2.96 -13.31
C MET A 161 -5.41 2.02 -13.09
N VAL A 162 -4.81 1.57 -14.18
CA VAL A 162 -3.66 0.64 -14.13
C VAL A 162 -2.50 1.14 -14.97
N LEU A 163 -1.29 0.80 -14.56
CA LEU A 163 -0.05 1.03 -15.29
C LEU A 163 0.91 -0.11 -14.98
N GLY A 164 1.84 -0.44 -15.88
CA GLY A 164 2.79 -1.52 -15.66
C GLY A 164 4.20 -1.15 -16.11
N HIS A 165 5.21 -1.63 -15.39
CA HIS A 165 6.61 -1.44 -15.79
C HIS A 165 7.04 -2.60 -16.69
N SER A 166 7.30 -2.31 -17.98
CA SER A 166 7.73 -3.32 -18.97
C SER A 166 6.75 -4.51 -19.03
N ILE A 167 7.16 -5.71 -18.59
CA ILE A 167 6.31 -6.92 -18.54
C ILE A 167 5.06 -6.73 -17.69
N GLY A 168 5.12 -5.86 -16.67
CA GLY A 168 3.97 -5.57 -15.82
C GLY A 168 2.78 -5.01 -16.60
N GLU A 169 3.00 -4.43 -17.79
CA GLU A 169 1.89 -3.99 -18.65
C GLU A 169 0.99 -5.13 -19.11
N VAL A 170 1.50 -6.36 -19.25
CA VAL A 170 0.67 -7.48 -19.69
C VAL A 170 -0.37 -7.82 -18.62
N ALA A 171 0.06 -7.85 -17.35
CA ALA A 171 -0.86 -8.00 -16.22
C ALA A 171 -1.81 -6.80 -16.10
N ALA A 172 -1.31 -5.57 -16.26
CA ALA A 172 -2.14 -4.37 -16.24
C ALA A 172 -3.22 -4.38 -17.35
N ALA A 173 -2.85 -4.74 -18.58
CA ALA A 173 -3.78 -4.84 -19.71
C ALA A 173 -4.85 -5.91 -19.49
N HIS A 174 -4.47 -7.06 -18.93
CA HIS A 174 -5.43 -8.09 -18.54
C HIS A 174 -6.42 -7.58 -17.47
N ILE A 175 -5.92 -6.95 -16.41
CA ILE A 175 -6.77 -6.41 -15.33
C ILE A 175 -7.64 -5.24 -15.82
N ALA A 176 -7.19 -4.48 -16.82
CA ALA A 176 -8.01 -3.48 -17.49
C ALA A 176 -9.13 -4.06 -18.37
N GLY A 177 -9.10 -5.38 -18.63
CA GLY A 177 -10.01 -6.07 -19.53
C GLY A 177 -9.63 -5.95 -21.02
N ALA A 178 -8.45 -5.40 -21.33
CA ALA A 178 -7.98 -5.26 -22.70
C ALA A 178 -7.47 -6.57 -23.30
N LEU A 179 -6.99 -7.50 -22.46
CA LEU A 179 -6.57 -8.84 -22.85
C LEU A 179 -7.37 -9.90 -22.09
N THR A 180 -7.82 -10.94 -22.80
CA THR A 180 -8.29 -12.16 -22.13
C THR A 180 -7.14 -12.83 -21.39
N LEU A 181 -7.46 -13.74 -20.46
CA LEU A 181 -6.43 -14.45 -19.71
C LEU A 181 -5.55 -15.29 -20.65
N GLU A 182 -6.15 -15.97 -21.62
CA GLU A 182 -5.48 -16.80 -22.61
C GLU A 182 -4.55 -15.98 -23.50
N ALA A 183 -5.01 -14.82 -23.97
CA ALA A 183 -4.19 -13.92 -24.79
C ALA A 183 -3.01 -13.37 -24.00
N ALA A 184 -3.22 -12.98 -22.73
CA ALA A 184 -2.17 -12.51 -21.86
C ALA A 184 -1.14 -13.61 -21.55
N VAL A 185 -1.57 -14.83 -21.23
CA VAL A 185 -0.66 -15.97 -20.98
C VAL A 185 0.15 -16.32 -22.24
N ASN A 186 -0.49 -16.36 -23.41
CA ASN A 186 0.19 -16.60 -24.68
C ASN A 186 1.26 -15.54 -24.95
N LEU A 187 0.92 -14.26 -24.75
CA LEU A 187 1.86 -13.15 -24.91
C LEU A 187 3.04 -13.27 -23.95
N VAL A 188 2.81 -13.54 -22.65
CA VAL A 188 3.90 -13.67 -21.68
C VAL A 188 4.80 -14.87 -22.01
N PHE A 189 4.22 -16.00 -22.42
CA PHE A 189 4.98 -17.17 -22.83
C PHE A 189 5.92 -16.85 -24.00
N HIS A 190 5.40 -16.35 -25.12
CA HIS A 190 6.22 -16.06 -26.30
C HIS A 190 7.20 -14.91 -26.05
N ARG A 191 6.76 -13.82 -25.38
CA ARG A 191 7.64 -12.69 -25.01
C ARG A 191 8.85 -13.16 -24.21
N SER A 192 8.63 -13.98 -23.19
CA SER A 192 9.70 -14.40 -22.29
C SER A 192 10.62 -15.44 -22.92
N ALA A 193 10.08 -16.36 -23.73
CA ALA A 193 10.86 -17.35 -24.48
C ALA A 193 11.77 -16.69 -25.53
N GLU A 194 11.23 -15.75 -26.31
CA GLU A 194 11.98 -15.09 -27.38
C GLU A 194 13.08 -14.16 -26.84
N GLN A 195 12.91 -13.63 -25.62
CA GLN A 195 13.96 -12.89 -24.92
C GLN A 195 15.17 -13.76 -24.52
N GLU A 196 15.04 -15.09 -24.46
CA GLU A 196 16.18 -15.98 -24.19
C GLU A 196 17.22 -15.95 -25.32
N VAL A 197 16.83 -15.63 -26.55
CA VAL A 197 17.74 -15.55 -27.71
C VAL A 197 18.85 -14.53 -27.48
N VAL A 198 18.57 -13.46 -26.74
CA VAL A 198 19.53 -12.39 -26.44
C VAL A 198 20.17 -12.54 -25.06
N ALA A 199 19.93 -13.65 -24.36
CA ALA A 199 20.62 -13.95 -23.11
C ALA A 199 22.14 -13.90 -23.35
N GLY A 200 22.88 -13.23 -22.46
CA GLY A 200 24.33 -13.13 -22.56
C GLY A 200 24.83 -11.96 -23.42
N HIS A 201 24.00 -11.41 -24.32
CA HIS A 201 24.41 -10.38 -25.28
C HIS A 201 24.46 -8.97 -24.68
N GLY A 202 24.01 -8.80 -23.44
CA GLY A 202 24.13 -7.53 -22.73
C GLY A 202 23.62 -7.59 -21.31
N THR A 203 23.45 -6.40 -20.73
CA THR A 203 23.10 -6.20 -19.32
C THR A 203 22.45 -4.84 -19.12
N MET A 204 22.06 -4.53 -17.90
CA MET A 204 21.42 -3.27 -17.54
C MET A 204 22.05 -2.63 -16.30
N ALA A 205 21.87 -1.33 -16.12
CA ALA A 205 22.27 -0.62 -14.90
C ALA A 205 21.28 0.48 -14.55
N ALA A 206 21.24 0.86 -13.27
CA ALA A 206 20.61 2.09 -12.83
C ALA A 206 21.62 3.25 -12.87
N LEU A 207 21.16 4.41 -13.33
CA LEU A 207 21.91 5.67 -13.34
C LEU A 207 21.07 6.75 -12.65
N VAL A 208 21.65 7.43 -11.66
CA VAL A 208 20.96 8.49 -10.92
C VAL A 208 21.14 9.83 -11.64
N LEU A 209 20.38 10.03 -12.71
CA LEU A 209 20.27 11.28 -13.46
C LEU A 209 18.87 11.46 -14.06
N PRO A 210 18.46 12.70 -14.35
CA PRO A 210 17.34 12.97 -15.26
C PRO A 210 17.60 12.38 -16.65
N ALA A 211 16.52 12.04 -17.37
CA ALA A 211 16.62 11.36 -18.67
C ALA A 211 17.43 12.14 -19.72
N ASP A 212 17.21 13.45 -19.84
CA ASP A 212 17.93 14.28 -20.81
C ASP A 212 19.43 14.39 -20.49
N GLU A 213 19.79 14.46 -19.21
CA GLU A 213 21.18 14.46 -18.76
C GLU A 213 21.84 13.10 -19.00
N ALA A 214 21.13 12.00 -18.71
CA ALA A 214 21.61 10.66 -18.97
C ALA A 214 21.89 10.43 -20.47
N ARG A 215 20.99 10.87 -21.36
CA ARG A 215 21.18 10.78 -22.82
C ARG A 215 22.40 11.58 -23.28
N ARG A 216 22.60 12.80 -22.76
CA ARG A 216 23.80 13.60 -23.06
C ARG A 216 25.09 12.93 -22.57
N LEU A 217 25.07 12.38 -21.35
CA LEU A 217 26.23 11.72 -20.77
C LEU A 217 26.61 10.45 -21.55
N VAL A 218 25.62 9.65 -21.97
CA VAL A 218 25.83 8.48 -22.82
C VAL A 218 26.42 8.88 -24.17
N ALA A 219 25.86 9.90 -24.84
CA ALA A 219 26.40 10.38 -26.11
C ALA A 219 27.85 10.88 -26.00
N GLN A 220 28.22 11.52 -24.88
CA GLN A 220 29.59 11.99 -24.63
C GLN A 220 30.58 10.86 -24.33
N SER A 221 30.09 9.70 -23.89
CA SER A 221 30.95 8.58 -23.47
C SER A 221 31.55 7.79 -24.65
N GLY A 222 30.95 7.87 -25.84
CA GLY A 222 31.37 7.13 -27.03
C GLY A 222 31.01 5.63 -27.03
N PHE A 223 30.15 5.18 -26.12
CA PHE A 223 29.67 3.78 -26.07
C PHE A 223 28.35 3.64 -26.83
N ASP A 224 28.44 3.20 -28.09
CA ASP A 224 27.31 3.18 -29.03
C ASP A 224 26.24 2.12 -28.70
N SER A 225 26.56 1.08 -27.92
CA SER A 225 25.55 0.07 -27.57
C SER A 225 24.60 0.51 -26.46
N ILE A 226 24.94 1.58 -25.71
CA ILE A 226 24.18 1.98 -24.52
C ILE A 226 22.98 2.84 -24.91
N GLU A 227 21.79 2.36 -24.57
CA GLU A 227 20.54 3.10 -24.69
C GLU A 227 19.89 3.31 -23.31
N VAL A 228 19.12 4.41 -23.18
CA VAL A 228 18.21 4.58 -22.04
C VAL A 228 17.04 3.62 -22.23
N ALA A 229 16.93 2.64 -21.33
CA ALA A 229 15.93 1.58 -21.34
C ALA A 229 14.69 1.88 -20.51
N ALA A 230 14.81 2.73 -19.49
CA ALA A 230 13.67 3.17 -18.70
C ALA A 230 13.90 4.55 -18.09
N GLU A 231 12.86 5.38 -18.09
CA GLU A 231 12.79 6.65 -17.39
C GLU A 231 11.94 6.42 -16.14
N ASN A 232 12.58 6.02 -15.04
CA ASN A 232 11.87 5.49 -13.87
C ASN A 232 11.34 6.61 -12.97
N SER A 233 12.10 7.69 -12.80
CA SER A 233 11.72 8.85 -12.00
C SER A 233 12.42 10.11 -12.53
N PRO A 234 12.10 11.32 -12.01
CA PRO A 234 12.78 12.56 -12.41
C PRO A 234 14.30 12.55 -12.20
N LYS A 235 14.83 11.59 -11.42
CA LYS A 235 16.24 11.49 -11.03
C LYS A 235 16.86 10.13 -11.28
N SER A 236 16.16 9.21 -11.96
CA SER A 236 16.61 7.82 -12.10
C SER A 236 16.20 7.24 -13.45
N VAL A 237 17.20 6.75 -14.18
CA VAL A 237 17.00 5.98 -15.42
C VAL A 237 17.64 4.61 -15.33
N SER A 238 17.17 3.69 -16.18
CA SER A 238 17.87 2.44 -16.46
C SER A 238 18.57 2.54 -17.81
N LEU A 239 19.82 2.09 -17.86
CA LEU A 239 20.60 1.91 -19.08
C LEU A 239 20.63 0.43 -19.47
N SER A 240 20.78 0.17 -20.77
CA SER A 240 20.89 -1.17 -21.36
C SER A 240 21.93 -1.13 -22.47
N GLY A 241 22.79 -2.14 -22.55
CA GLY A 241 23.89 -2.21 -23.52
C GLY A 241 24.70 -3.49 -23.38
N THR A 242 25.79 -3.62 -24.15
CA THR A 242 26.71 -4.76 -24.03
C THR A 242 27.43 -4.74 -22.69
N LYS A 243 27.98 -5.88 -22.26
CA LYS A 243 28.66 -5.96 -20.95
C LYS A 243 29.91 -5.09 -20.94
N GLU A 244 30.64 -5.11 -22.04
CA GLU A 244 31.89 -4.40 -22.30
C GLU A 244 31.68 -2.89 -22.22
N ASP A 245 30.69 -2.37 -22.96
CA ASP A 245 30.37 -0.95 -22.97
C ASP A 245 29.86 -0.49 -21.60
N MET A 246 29.02 -1.29 -20.94
CA MET A 246 28.51 -0.95 -19.60
C MET A 246 29.63 -0.91 -18.55
N ASP A 247 30.65 -1.77 -18.66
CA ASP A 247 31.81 -1.75 -17.76
C ASP A 247 32.74 -0.57 -18.06
N GLY A 248 32.88 -0.19 -19.33
CA GLY A 248 33.56 1.04 -19.74
C GLY A 248 32.84 2.29 -19.24
N PHE A 249 31.52 2.35 -19.44
CA PHE A 249 30.67 3.45 -19.01
C PHE A 249 30.65 3.59 -17.48
N ALA A 250 30.73 2.50 -16.72
CA ALA A 250 30.85 2.57 -15.26
C ALA A 250 32.07 3.39 -14.81
N LYS A 251 33.21 3.25 -15.50
CA LYS A 251 34.43 4.03 -15.24
C LYS A 251 34.24 5.49 -15.64
N PHE A 252 33.61 5.73 -16.79
CA PHE A 252 33.29 7.07 -17.29
C PHE A 252 32.32 7.82 -16.35
N ALA A 253 31.23 7.19 -15.93
CA ALA A 253 30.26 7.74 -14.99
C ALA A 253 30.92 8.08 -13.65
N ARG A 254 31.80 7.21 -13.14
CA ARG A 254 32.57 7.48 -11.91
C ARG A 254 33.47 8.71 -12.06
N ALA A 255 34.14 8.88 -13.19
CA ALA A 255 34.98 10.05 -13.46
C ALA A 255 34.15 11.35 -13.52
N ASN A 256 32.88 11.26 -13.92
CA ASN A 256 31.93 12.37 -13.94
C ASN A 256 31.11 12.50 -12.64
N HIS A 257 31.48 11.78 -11.57
CA HIS A 257 30.79 11.80 -10.27
C HIS A 257 29.31 11.40 -10.30
N VAL A 258 28.92 10.56 -11.27
CA VAL A 258 27.54 10.08 -11.42
C VAL A 258 27.38 8.70 -10.79
N ALA A 259 26.35 8.54 -9.95
CA ALA A 259 26.05 7.25 -9.33
C ALA A 259 25.50 6.25 -10.36
N PHE A 260 26.23 5.16 -10.54
CA PHE A 260 25.93 4.08 -11.48
C PHE A 260 25.95 2.74 -10.74
N ARG A 261 24.95 1.90 -10.98
CA ARG A 261 24.86 0.56 -10.38
C ARG A 261 24.40 -0.47 -11.41
N LYS A 262 25.30 -1.37 -11.80
CA LYS A 262 24.98 -2.52 -12.65
C LYS A 262 23.96 -3.44 -11.97
N VAL A 263 22.97 -3.89 -12.72
CA VAL A 263 21.97 -4.86 -12.28
C VAL A 263 22.48 -6.24 -12.68
N ALA A 264 22.35 -7.21 -11.77
CA ALA A 264 22.70 -8.60 -12.04
C ALA A 264 21.64 -9.24 -12.96
N LEU A 265 21.63 -8.83 -14.22
CA LEU A 265 20.70 -9.26 -15.25
C LEU A 265 21.47 -9.54 -16.54
N ASN A 266 21.18 -10.69 -17.15
CA ASN A 266 21.89 -11.20 -18.33
C ASN A 266 21.21 -10.84 -19.66
N TYR A 267 20.38 -9.80 -19.67
CA TYR A 267 19.53 -9.43 -20.80
C TYR A 267 19.59 -7.92 -21.05
N PRO A 268 19.66 -7.47 -22.32
CA PRO A 268 19.67 -6.06 -22.69
C PRO A 268 18.26 -5.55 -23.06
N PHE A 269 17.31 -5.58 -22.12
CA PHE A 269 15.93 -5.14 -22.40
C PHE A 269 15.85 -3.68 -22.87
N HIS A 270 14.84 -3.36 -23.68
CA HIS A 270 14.54 -2.00 -24.16
C HIS A 270 15.72 -1.30 -24.86
N SER A 271 16.50 -2.07 -25.63
CA SER A 271 17.62 -1.56 -26.42
C SER A 271 17.64 -2.11 -27.84
N GLN A 272 18.47 -1.56 -28.72
CA GLN A 272 18.72 -2.12 -30.06
C GLN A 272 19.16 -3.58 -30.05
N LEU A 273 19.76 -4.07 -28.94
CA LEU A 273 20.20 -5.45 -28.83
C LEU A 273 19.04 -6.47 -28.83
N ILE A 274 17.79 -6.03 -28.68
CA ILE A 274 16.60 -6.90 -28.79
C ILE A 274 16.08 -7.03 -30.23
N GLU A 275 16.58 -6.25 -31.19
CA GLU A 275 16.11 -6.23 -32.59
C GLU A 275 16.14 -7.60 -33.30
N PRO A 276 17.12 -8.49 -33.07
CA PRO A 276 17.10 -9.85 -33.65
C PRO A 276 15.85 -10.66 -33.27
N VAL A 277 15.17 -10.30 -32.19
CA VAL A 277 13.99 -10.98 -31.65
C VAL A 277 12.68 -10.50 -32.30
N GLU A 278 12.68 -9.39 -33.05
CA GLU A 278 11.45 -8.77 -33.56
C GLU A 278 10.60 -9.75 -34.39
N ARG A 279 11.19 -10.32 -35.44
CA ARG A 279 10.48 -11.19 -36.37
C ARG A 279 10.03 -12.49 -35.69
N PRO A 280 10.89 -13.23 -34.95
CA PRO A 280 10.48 -14.39 -34.16
C PRO A 280 9.31 -14.06 -33.21
N PHE A 281 9.43 -12.99 -32.43
CA PHE A 281 8.39 -12.56 -31.49
C PHE A 281 7.04 -12.30 -32.17
N ARG A 282 7.03 -11.52 -33.25
CA ARG A 282 5.80 -11.18 -33.98
C ARG A 282 5.14 -12.42 -34.59
N ASN A 283 5.94 -13.33 -35.11
CA ASN A 283 5.43 -14.59 -35.66
C ASN A 283 4.85 -15.50 -34.58
N ALA A 284 5.51 -15.55 -33.42
CA ALA A 284 5.12 -16.42 -32.32
C ALA A 284 3.84 -15.93 -31.63
N VAL A 285 3.74 -14.62 -31.35
CA VAL A 285 2.55 -14.00 -30.75
C VAL A 285 1.37 -13.96 -31.71
N GLY A 286 1.64 -13.81 -33.02
CA GLY A 286 0.62 -13.74 -34.04
C GLY A 286 -0.38 -12.59 -33.80
N MET A 287 -1.67 -12.87 -34.04
CA MET A 287 -2.73 -11.89 -33.83
C MET A 287 -3.10 -11.82 -32.34
N VAL A 288 -2.77 -10.70 -31.70
CA VAL A 288 -3.22 -10.40 -30.35
C VAL A 288 -4.66 -9.92 -30.39
N VAL A 289 -5.57 -10.75 -29.87
CA VAL A 289 -6.97 -10.35 -29.67
C VAL A 289 -7.04 -9.44 -28.46
N SER A 290 -7.35 -8.17 -28.70
CA SER A 290 -7.53 -7.15 -27.66
C SER A 290 -8.91 -6.52 -27.76
N ALA A 291 -9.35 -5.88 -26.68
CA ALA A 291 -10.65 -5.21 -26.58
C ALA A 291 -10.52 -3.87 -25.86
N THR A 292 -11.53 -3.02 -25.95
CA THR A 292 -11.60 -1.76 -25.20
C THR A 292 -11.40 -2.01 -23.70
N SER A 293 -10.57 -1.19 -23.07
CA SER A 293 -10.31 -1.27 -21.63
C SER A 293 -11.52 -0.76 -20.82
N HIS A 294 -11.95 -1.51 -19.80
CA HIS A 294 -12.99 -1.06 -18.87
C HIS A 294 -12.41 -0.20 -17.72
N ILE A 295 -11.11 -0.32 -17.49
CA ILE A 295 -10.33 0.48 -16.52
C ILE A 295 -9.26 1.23 -17.32
N PRO A 296 -9.09 2.55 -17.13
CA PRO A 296 -8.03 3.30 -17.81
C PRO A 296 -6.66 2.63 -17.71
N PHE A 297 -6.12 2.23 -18.87
CA PHE A 297 -4.79 1.66 -19.02
C PHE A 297 -3.81 2.77 -19.42
N ILE A 298 -2.85 3.07 -18.55
CA ILE A 298 -1.80 4.07 -18.81
C ILE A 298 -0.56 3.35 -19.30
N SER A 299 -0.28 3.50 -20.60
CA SER A 299 0.88 2.92 -21.25
C SER A 299 2.16 3.59 -20.79
N THR A 300 3.16 2.81 -20.41
CA THR A 300 4.54 3.25 -20.22
C THR A 300 5.34 3.29 -21.53
N VAL A 301 4.79 2.81 -22.64
CA VAL A 301 5.40 3.02 -23.97
C VAL A 301 5.20 4.47 -24.44
N THR A 302 4.03 5.05 -24.18
CA THR A 302 3.68 6.41 -24.60
C THR A 302 3.68 7.43 -23.45
N GLY A 303 3.52 6.93 -22.21
CA GLY A 303 3.31 7.72 -21.00
C GLY A 303 1.91 8.32 -20.88
N ALA A 304 0.93 7.83 -21.65
CA ALA A 304 -0.44 8.34 -21.71
C ALA A 304 -1.46 7.19 -21.61
N VAL A 305 -2.73 7.55 -21.39
CA VAL A 305 -3.84 6.58 -21.51
C VAL A 305 -3.86 6.04 -22.94
N ALA A 306 -3.94 4.72 -23.08
CA ALA A 306 -4.08 4.05 -24.37
C ALA A 306 -5.40 3.28 -24.42
N ASP A 307 -5.97 3.15 -25.61
CA ASP A 307 -7.09 2.25 -25.81
C ASP A 307 -6.60 0.80 -25.75
N GLY A 308 -7.43 -0.09 -25.21
CA GLY A 308 -7.13 -1.52 -25.20
C GLY A 308 -7.09 -2.12 -26.59
N GLU A 309 -7.85 -1.59 -27.56
CA GLU A 309 -7.83 -2.05 -28.96
C GLU A 309 -6.49 -1.79 -29.68
N ASP A 310 -5.70 -0.83 -29.17
CA ASP A 310 -4.38 -0.51 -29.71
C ASP A 310 -3.29 -1.50 -29.26
N LEU A 311 -3.60 -2.45 -28.35
CA LEU A 311 -2.65 -3.39 -27.74
C LEU A 311 -2.37 -4.61 -28.63
N ASN A 312 -2.09 -4.35 -29.91
CA ASN A 312 -1.75 -5.36 -30.92
C ASN A 312 -0.26 -5.79 -30.85
N ALA A 313 0.17 -6.68 -31.75
CA ALA A 313 1.55 -7.17 -31.80
C ALA A 313 2.60 -6.04 -31.99
N ASP A 314 2.27 -4.98 -32.73
CA ASP A 314 3.15 -3.80 -32.89
C ASP A 314 3.32 -3.04 -31.58
N TYR A 315 2.25 -2.90 -30.79
CA TYR A 315 2.34 -2.33 -29.45
C TYR A 315 3.27 -3.15 -28.56
N TRP A 316 3.10 -4.47 -28.52
CA TRP A 316 3.93 -5.32 -27.66
C TRP A 316 5.39 -5.37 -28.10
N TRP A 317 5.66 -5.31 -29.40
CA TRP A 317 7.03 -5.10 -29.89
C TRP A 317 7.61 -3.77 -29.40
N ARG A 318 6.84 -2.67 -29.48
CA ARG A 318 7.29 -1.39 -28.92
C ARG A 318 7.50 -1.46 -27.41
N ASN A 319 6.66 -2.17 -26.66
CA ASN A 319 6.86 -2.43 -25.23
C ASN A 319 8.21 -3.12 -24.96
N LEU A 320 8.61 -4.09 -25.79
CA LEU A 320 9.89 -4.78 -25.70
C LEU A 320 11.10 -3.90 -26.08
N ARG A 321 10.99 -3.10 -27.14
CA ARG A 321 12.10 -2.39 -27.77
C ARG A 321 12.32 -0.97 -27.27
N LYS A 322 11.26 -0.22 -26.99
CA LYS A 322 11.31 1.21 -26.64
C LYS A 322 11.51 1.41 -25.13
N PRO A 323 12.04 2.57 -24.71
CA PRO A 323 12.21 2.88 -23.29
C PRO A 323 10.88 2.87 -22.54
N VAL A 324 10.91 2.38 -21.30
CA VAL A 324 9.78 2.43 -20.37
C VAL A 324 9.66 3.85 -19.78
N LEU A 325 8.67 4.62 -20.20
CA LEU A 325 8.36 5.97 -19.72
C LEU A 325 7.56 5.93 -18.39
N PHE A 326 8.08 5.20 -17.39
CA PHE A 326 7.37 4.96 -16.14
C PHE A 326 7.09 6.25 -15.35
N SER A 327 8.07 7.15 -15.25
CA SER A 327 7.91 8.45 -14.59
C SER A 327 6.75 9.24 -15.18
N LYS A 328 6.61 9.24 -16.51
CA LYS A 328 5.55 9.94 -17.23
C LYS A 328 4.19 9.27 -17.02
N ALA A 329 4.12 7.94 -17.08
CA ALA A 329 2.87 7.21 -16.80
C ALA A 329 2.37 7.43 -15.36
N VAL A 330 3.27 7.46 -14.38
CA VAL A 330 2.90 7.77 -12.98
C VAL A 330 2.41 9.21 -12.86
N ALA A 331 3.08 10.17 -13.51
CA ALA A 331 2.61 11.56 -13.56
C ALA A 331 1.20 11.67 -14.17
N THR A 332 0.93 10.95 -15.26
CA THR A 332 -0.42 10.86 -15.86
C THR A 332 -1.44 10.29 -14.89
N ALA A 333 -1.11 9.25 -14.12
CA ALA A 333 -2.02 8.69 -13.11
C ALA A 333 -2.38 9.73 -12.03
N LEU A 334 -1.39 10.48 -11.56
CA LEU A 334 -1.60 11.57 -10.58
C LEU A 334 -2.46 12.69 -11.16
N ASP A 335 -2.22 13.09 -12.41
CA ASP A 335 -3.00 14.12 -13.11
C ASP A 335 -4.47 13.67 -13.32
N LEU A 336 -4.73 12.36 -13.42
CA LEU A 336 -6.08 11.77 -13.48
C LEU A 336 -6.77 11.61 -12.11
N GLY A 337 -6.12 12.06 -11.04
CA GLY A 337 -6.65 12.09 -9.68
C GLY A 337 -6.29 10.89 -8.81
N ALA A 338 -5.25 10.12 -9.16
CA ALA A 338 -4.73 9.07 -8.28
C ALA A 338 -4.11 9.71 -7.02
N GLU A 339 -4.64 9.36 -5.85
CA GLU A 339 -4.07 9.74 -4.55
C GLU A 339 -3.35 8.57 -3.88
N THR A 340 -3.73 7.34 -4.21
CA THR A 340 -3.05 6.15 -3.70
C THR A 340 -2.60 5.28 -4.86
N ILE A 341 -1.33 4.87 -4.85
CA ILE A 341 -0.77 3.92 -5.82
C ILE A 341 -0.38 2.65 -5.07
N ILE A 342 -0.98 1.52 -5.45
CA ILE A 342 -0.61 0.20 -4.94
C ILE A 342 0.30 -0.47 -5.97
N GLU A 343 1.53 -0.75 -5.57
CA GLU A 343 2.43 -1.57 -6.36
C GLU A 343 2.03 -3.04 -6.26
N ILE A 344 1.64 -3.62 -7.39
CA ILE A 344 1.24 -5.02 -7.53
C ILE A 344 2.45 -5.84 -7.98
N GLY A 345 2.96 -6.66 -7.07
CA GLY A 345 4.09 -7.54 -7.30
C GLY A 345 4.48 -8.36 -6.06
N PRO A 346 5.40 -9.32 -6.24
CA PRO A 346 5.90 -10.18 -5.17
C PRO A 346 6.86 -9.48 -4.20
N LYS A 347 7.46 -8.35 -4.60
CA LYS A 347 8.33 -7.52 -3.78
C LYS A 347 8.27 -6.06 -4.25
N PRO A 348 8.30 -5.06 -3.34
CA PRO A 348 8.35 -3.66 -3.72
C PRO A 348 9.69 -3.27 -4.36
N ILE A 349 9.68 -2.94 -5.64
CA ILE A 349 10.82 -2.40 -6.39
C ILE A 349 10.53 -1.02 -7.01
N LEU A 350 9.26 -0.65 -7.19
CA LEU A 350 8.85 0.62 -7.81
C LEU A 350 8.59 1.73 -6.78
N GLN A 351 8.39 1.38 -5.50
CA GLN A 351 8.07 2.30 -4.40
C GLN A 351 8.90 3.59 -4.38
N SER A 352 10.22 3.50 -4.58
CA SER A 352 11.11 4.67 -4.56
C SER A 352 10.79 5.62 -5.71
N TYR A 353 10.59 5.07 -6.91
CA TYR A 353 10.25 5.84 -8.11
C TYR A 353 8.88 6.50 -7.98
N LEU A 354 7.87 5.73 -7.55
CA LEU A 354 6.51 6.24 -7.30
C LEU A 354 6.51 7.43 -6.35
N ARG A 355 7.25 7.35 -5.23
CA ARG A 355 7.37 8.45 -4.27
C ARG A 355 8.09 9.67 -4.84
N GLN A 356 9.13 9.46 -5.64
CA GLN A 356 9.86 10.57 -6.26
C GLN A 356 8.98 11.34 -7.26
N VAL A 357 8.22 10.63 -8.10
CA VAL A 357 7.28 11.27 -9.05
C VAL A 357 6.16 12.00 -8.30
N ALA A 358 5.59 11.38 -7.27
CA ALA A 358 4.54 12.01 -6.46
C ALA A 358 5.03 13.30 -5.77
N ALA A 359 6.26 13.28 -5.24
CA ALA A 359 6.88 14.46 -4.62
C ALA A 359 7.15 15.57 -5.64
N ASP A 360 7.59 15.23 -6.86
CA ASP A 360 7.85 16.17 -7.95
C ASP A 360 6.57 16.90 -8.41
N LYS A 361 5.44 16.20 -8.42
CA LYS A 361 4.10 16.78 -8.67
C LYS A 361 3.51 17.57 -7.49
N GLY A 362 4.25 17.74 -6.40
CA GLY A 362 3.77 18.43 -5.19
C GLY A 362 2.71 17.65 -4.41
N GLY A 363 2.49 16.38 -4.76
CA GLY A 363 1.45 15.54 -4.18
C GLY A 363 1.87 14.88 -2.85
N LYS A 364 0.88 14.58 -2.01
CA LYS A 364 1.02 13.77 -0.79
C LYS A 364 0.61 12.31 -0.99
N GLY A 365 0.61 11.85 -2.25
CA GLY A 365 0.07 10.55 -2.63
C GLY A 365 0.63 9.40 -1.78
N SER A 366 -0.23 8.50 -1.35
CA SER A 366 0.15 7.30 -0.60
C SER A 366 0.67 6.25 -1.57
N VAL A 367 1.75 5.57 -1.20
CA VAL A 367 2.27 4.44 -1.96
C VAL A 367 2.24 3.21 -1.07
N LEU A 368 1.53 2.19 -1.51
CA LEU A 368 1.46 0.89 -0.85
C LEU A 368 2.16 -0.17 -1.71
N SER A 369 2.65 -1.21 -1.06
CA SER A 369 3.19 -2.41 -1.70
C SER A 369 2.24 -3.57 -1.48
N SER A 370 2.07 -4.46 -2.43
CA SER A 370 1.18 -5.60 -2.24
C SER A 370 1.80 -6.70 -1.38
N LEU A 371 2.80 -7.41 -1.91
CA LEU A 371 3.52 -8.47 -1.22
C LEU A 371 4.93 -7.98 -0.88
N SER A 372 5.59 -8.72 0.00
CA SER A 372 6.97 -8.50 0.42
C SER A 372 7.62 -9.85 0.71
N ASN A 373 8.95 -9.86 0.84
CA ASN A 373 9.71 -10.99 1.34
C ASN A 373 9.70 -11.08 2.88
N GLU A 374 8.97 -10.19 3.57
CA GLU A 374 8.80 -10.23 5.03
C GLU A 374 7.83 -11.34 5.42
N GLN A 375 8.23 -12.13 6.42
CA GLN A 375 7.41 -13.22 6.94
C GLN A 375 6.25 -12.68 7.78
N LEU A 376 5.03 -13.10 7.43
CA LEU A 376 3.80 -12.63 8.11
C LEU A 376 3.32 -13.58 9.22
N ASN A 377 4.18 -14.49 9.69
CA ASN A 377 3.89 -15.45 10.77
C ASN A 377 2.56 -16.19 10.58
N GLY A 378 2.29 -16.67 9.37
CA GLY A 378 1.08 -17.43 9.02
C GLY A 378 -0.15 -16.61 8.64
N ALA A 379 -0.06 -15.27 8.63
CA ALA A 379 -1.16 -14.43 8.15
C ALA A 379 -1.26 -14.40 6.61
N ASP A 380 -2.49 -14.37 6.09
CA ASP A 380 -2.75 -14.20 4.66
C ASP A 380 -2.20 -12.84 4.18
N PRO A 381 -1.22 -12.82 3.25
CA PRO A 381 -0.66 -11.58 2.73
C PRO A 381 -1.67 -10.76 1.91
N VAL A 382 -2.69 -11.38 1.32
CA VAL A 382 -3.77 -10.67 0.61
C VAL A 382 -4.59 -9.87 1.61
N ILE A 383 -5.05 -10.49 2.69
CA ILE A 383 -5.80 -9.80 3.76
C ILE A 383 -4.95 -8.71 4.40
N ASN A 384 -3.64 -8.92 4.56
CA ASN A 384 -2.74 -7.89 5.05
C ASN A 384 -2.77 -6.62 4.15
N LEU A 385 -2.72 -6.80 2.83
CA LEU A 385 -2.83 -5.66 1.90
C LEU A 385 -4.20 -4.98 1.99
N VAL A 386 -5.29 -5.76 2.08
CA VAL A 386 -6.65 -5.22 2.23
C VAL A 386 -6.77 -4.39 3.53
N ALA A 387 -6.21 -4.88 4.64
CA ALA A 387 -6.17 -4.14 5.90
C ALA A 387 -5.34 -2.84 5.79
N ARG A 388 -4.19 -2.87 5.10
CA ARG A 388 -3.39 -1.67 4.81
C ARG A 388 -4.14 -0.67 3.93
N ALA A 389 -4.87 -1.14 2.92
CA ALA A 389 -5.71 -0.30 2.07
C ALA A 389 -6.84 0.35 2.87
N PHE A 390 -7.54 -0.41 3.73
CA PHE A 390 -8.57 0.11 4.64
C PHE A 390 -8.02 1.19 5.58
N VAL A 391 -6.86 0.94 6.20
CA VAL A 391 -6.18 1.90 7.08
C VAL A 391 -5.74 3.16 6.32
N ALA A 392 -5.34 3.02 5.05
CA ALA A 392 -5.05 4.14 4.15
C ALA A 392 -6.31 4.91 3.69
N GLY A 393 -7.51 4.39 3.98
CA GLY A 393 -8.78 5.03 3.63
C GLY A 393 -9.39 4.56 2.30
N ILE A 394 -8.78 3.58 1.63
CA ILE A 394 -9.34 3.00 0.41
C ILE A 394 -10.57 2.16 0.77
N LYS A 395 -11.61 2.25 -0.05
CA LYS A 395 -12.83 1.46 0.10
C LYS A 395 -12.52 -0.03 -0.12
N VAL A 396 -12.95 -0.85 0.82
CA VAL A 396 -12.87 -2.32 0.76
C VAL A 396 -14.17 -2.92 1.29
N ASP A 397 -14.39 -4.20 1.04
CA ASP A 397 -15.46 -4.99 1.66
C ASP A 397 -15.10 -5.26 3.12
N THR A 398 -15.68 -4.44 4.00
CA THR A 398 -15.42 -4.50 5.43
C THR A 398 -16.14 -5.66 6.12
N ASP A 399 -17.21 -6.20 5.53
CA ASP A 399 -17.90 -7.38 6.06
C ASP A 399 -17.04 -8.63 5.88
N LYS A 400 -16.33 -8.74 4.74
CA LYS A 400 -15.33 -9.80 4.54
C LYS A 400 -14.08 -9.60 5.42
N LEU A 401 -13.65 -8.36 5.61
CA LEU A 401 -12.44 -8.07 6.39
C LEU A 401 -12.64 -8.28 7.90
N PHE A 402 -13.76 -7.81 8.46
CA PHE A 402 -14.00 -7.81 9.91
C PHE A 402 -15.09 -8.78 10.37
N GLY A 403 -15.86 -9.35 9.45
CA GLY A 403 -17.10 -10.06 9.73
C GLY A 403 -18.33 -9.15 9.64
N LYS A 404 -19.50 -9.77 9.44
CA LYS A 404 -20.79 -9.07 9.44
C LYS A 404 -21.07 -8.46 10.81
N ASN A 405 -21.83 -7.37 10.85
CA ASN A 405 -22.30 -6.78 12.10
C ASN A 405 -23.02 -7.86 12.93
N PRO A 406 -22.56 -8.17 14.16
CA PRO A 406 -23.22 -9.17 14.99
C PRO A 406 -24.67 -8.79 15.27
N GLU A 407 -25.57 -9.77 15.39
CA GLU A 407 -26.97 -9.51 15.75
C GLU A 407 -27.08 -9.17 17.24
N GLU A 408 -26.36 -9.90 18.09
CA GLU A 408 -26.42 -9.72 19.54
C GLU A 408 -25.61 -8.50 20.01
N PRO A 409 -26.03 -7.82 21.09
CA PRO A 409 -25.22 -6.83 21.78
C PRO A 409 -23.85 -7.38 22.19
N VAL A 410 -22.79 -6.59 21.94
CA VAL A 410 -21.42 -6.89 22.36
C VAL A 410 -20.98 -5.74 23.24
N ASN A 411 -20.56 -6.05 24.47
CA ASN A 411 -20.07 -5.03 25.39
C ASN A 411 -18.68 -4.57 24.94
N LEU A 412 -18.59 -3.34 24.44
CA LEU A 412 -17.33 -2.75 23.97
C LEU A 412 -16.97 -1.56 24.86
N PRO A 413 -15.71 -1.43 25.35
CA PRO A 413 -15.27 -0.30 26.15
C PRO A 413 -15.63 1.05 25.53
N PRO A 414 -15.96 2.07 26.37
CA PRO A 414 -16.26 3.40 25.88
C PRO A 414 -15.05 4.03 25.19
N LEU A 415 -15.30 5.06 24.37
CA LEU A 415 -14.23 5.82 23.74
C LEU A 415 -13.34 6.48 24.82
N PRO A 416 -12.02 6.30 24.77
CA PRO A 416 -11.13 6.88 25.78
C PRO A 416 -10.87 8.36 25.49
N TRP A 417 -11.65 9.25 26.12
CA TRP A 417 -11.46 10.70 25.98
C TRP A 417 -10.07 11.13 26.45
N GLN A 418 -9.38 11.92 25.61
CA GLN A 418 -8.12 12.60 25.95
C GLN A 418 -8.44 13.89 26.72
N ASN A 419 -8.83 13.74 27.97
CA ASN A 419 -9.29 14.84 28.80
C ASN A 419 -8.16 15.84 29.06
N LYS A 420 -8.40 17.11 28.75
CA LYS A 420 -7.58 18.24 29.20
C LYS A 420 -8.37 19.01 30.26
N SER A 421 -7.68 19.54 31.26
CA SER A 421 -8.34 20.42 32.24
C SER A 421 -8.85 21.65 31.50
N PHE A 422 -10.17 21.82 31.48
CA PHE A 422 -10.82 23.02 30.99
C PHE A 422 -11.48 23.69 32.18
N ARG A 423 -10.85 24.76 32.67
CA ARG A 423 -11.38 25.62 33.72
C ARG A 423 -11.47 27.02 33.13
N PHE A 424 -12.64 27.64 33.22
CA PHE A 424 -12.74 29.07 32.97
C PHE A 424 -11.90 29.81 34.00
N GLU A 425 -11.36 30.97 33.63
CA GLU A 425 -10.89 31.92 34.63
C GLU A 425 -12.06 32.20 35.58
N ASN A 426 -11.78 32.21 36.88
CA ASN A 426 -12.81 32.49 37.87
C ASN A 426 -13.47 33.82 37.50
N SER A 427 -14.79 33.82 37.35
CA SER A 427 -15.53 35.07 37.28
C SER A 427 -15.31 35.87 38.56
N HIS A 428 -15.57 37.17 38.52
CA HIS A 428 -15.44 38.02 39.71
C HIS A 428 -16.26 37.47 40.89
N GLU A 429 -17.43 36.92 40.62
CA GLU A 429 -18.33 36.28 41.60
C GLU A 429 -17.74 35.00 42.20
N ALA A 430 -16.99 34.22 41.42
CA ALA A 430 -16.30 33.02 41.90
C ALA A 430 -15.08 33.36 42.76
N ASN A 431 -14.39 34.48 42.48
CA ASN A 431 -13.32 35.00 43.34
C ASN A 431 -13.84 35.63 44.64
N MET A 432 -15.06 36.18 44.62
CA MET A 432 -15.74 36.70 45.81
C MET A 432 -16.33 35.60 46.72
N GLY A 433 -16.16 34.32 46.38
CA GLY A 433 -16.58 33.20 47.23
C GLY A 433 -18.09 32.92 47.22
N ILE A 434 -18.87 33.55 46.33
CA ILE A 434 -20.35 33.47 46.33
C ILE A 434 -20.86 32.03 46.09
N PHE A 435 -20.08 31.22 45.36
CA PHE A 435 -20.44 29.84 45.00
C PHE A 435 -19.52 28.76 45.56
N ARG A 436 -18.49 29.16 46.33
CA ARG A 436 -17.69 28.21 47.09
C ARG A 436 -18.38 28.10 48.43
N GLY A 437 -18.96 26.94 48.75
CA GLY A 437 -19.70 26.66 49.99
C GLY A 437 -18.84 26.69 51.27
N GLU A 438 -17.85 27.56 51.32
CA GLU A 438 -16.93 27.78 52.42
C GLU A 438 -16.86 29.29 52.65
N ASN A 439 -17.88 29.84 53.31
CA ASN A 439 -17.80 30.94 54.27
C ASN A 439 -19.20 31.46 54.61
N THR A 440 -19.89 30.75 55.50
CA THR A 440 -20.94 31.37 56.31
C THR A 440 -20.25 32.27 57.33
N LEU A 441 -20.02 33.54 56.99
CA LEU A 441 -19.60 34.55 57.95
C LEU A 441 -20.81 34.96 58.79
N CYS A 442 -20.97 34.32 59.95
CA CYS A 442 -21.84 34.81 61.01
C CYS A 442 -21.12 35.95 61.74
N LEU A 443 -21.49 37.19 61.46
CA LEU A 443 -21.27 38.31 62.37
C LEU A 443 -22.63 38.64 63.00
N ASP A 444 -22.75 38.41 64.32
CA ASP A 444 -23.88 38.80 65.17
C ASP A 444 -25.30 38.54 64.61
N GLY A 445 -25.56 37.32 64.16
CA GLY A 445 -26.92 36.78 64.05
C GLY A 445 -27.74 37.18 62.83
N ALA A 446 -27.15 37.77 61.79
CA ALA A 446 -27.83 38.02 60.51
C ALA A 446 -27.29 37.11 59.38
N GLN A 447 -28.18 36.35 58.73
CA GLN A 447 -27.87 35.70 57.44
C GLN A 447 -28.08 36.69 56.30
N THR A 448 -27.11 36.78 55.39
CA THR A 448 -27.20 37.63 54.19
C THR A 448 -27.53 36.77 52.97
N THR A 449 -28.48 37.21 52.14
CA THR A 449 -28.64 36.70 50.77
C THR A 449 -28.49 37.87 49.81
N ILE A 450 -27.49 37.82 48.93
CA ILE A 450 -27.23 38.86 47.93
C ILE A 450 -27.95 38.46 46.63
N THR A 451 -28.89 39.29 46.16
CA THR A 451 -29.48 39.14 44.83
C THR A 451 -28.82 40.09 43.84
N ILE A 452 -28.51 39.58 42.64
CA ILE A 452 -27.72 40.26 41.61
C ILE A 452 -28.51 41.42 41.01
N SER A 453 -28.38 42.61 41.59
CA SER A 453 -28.66 43.90 40.93
C SER A 453 -27.93 45.05 41.63
N GLY A 454 -26.59 45.01 41.64
CA GLY A 454 -25.73 46.19 41.78
C GLY A 454 -25.78 47.03 43.07
N ARG A 455 -26.64 46.73 44.05
CA ARG A 455 -26.61 47.33 45.39
C ARG A 455 -26.86 46.28 46.47
N PRO A 456 -26.03 46.19 47.52
CA PRO A 456 -26.28 45.27 48.62
C PRO A 456 -27.50 45.75 49.41
N ILE A 457 -28.50 44.88 49.55
CA ILE A 457 -29.64 45.08 50.45
C ILE A 457 -29.35 44.25 51.71
N TRP A 458 -29.32 44.91 52.86
CA TRP A 458 -29.16 44.26 54.15
C TRP A 458 -30.54 43.94 54.72
N THR A 459 -30.85 42.66 54.90
CA THR A 459 -32.06 42.21 55.61
C THR A 459 -31.67 41.63 56.95
N ALA A 460 -32.02 42.31 58.04
CA ALA A 460 -31.93 41.76 59.39
C ALA A 460 -33.24 41.06 59.74
N SER A 461 -33.16 39.79 60.12
CA SER A 461 -34.29 39.07 60.76
C SER A 461 -34.04 39.00 62.27
N PRO A 462 -35.03 39.28 63.14
CA PRO A 462 -34.82 39.20 64.57
C PRO A 462 -34.84 37.72 65.04
N CYS A 463 -33.68 37.19 65.42
CA CYS A 463 -33.60 35.95 66.17
C CYS A 463 -34.01 36.20 67.63
N HIS A 464 -35.31 36.13 67.94
CA HIS A 464 -35.77 36.03 69.33
C HIS A 464 -35.87 34.56 69.75
N SER A 465 -35.02 34.15 70.69
CA SER A 465 -35.45 33.37 71.86
C SER A 465 -34.40 33.47 72.96
N TRP A 466 -34.61 34.42 73.88
CA TRP A 466 -33.93 34.39 75.18
C TRP A 466 -34.59 33.26 76.01
N LYS A 467 -33.81 32.27 76.44
CA LYS A 467 -34.17 31.40 77.57
C LYS A 467 -33.17 31.62 78.70
N ILE A 468 -33.62 32.35 79.70
CA ILE A 468 -33.02 32.39 81.03
C ILE A 468 -33.33 31.04 81.69
N THR A 469 -32.31 30.32 82.15
CA THR A 469 -32.46 29.28 83.17
C THR A 469 -31.46 29.58 84.28
N SER A 470 -32.00 30.02 85.42
CA SER A 470 -31.28 30.16 86.68
C SER A 470 -30.90 28.78 87.23
N LEU A 471 -29.64 28.63 87.65
CA LEU A 471 -29.22 27.64 88.64
C LEU A 471 -28.71 28.43 89.84
N THR A 472 -29.40 28.34 90.98
CA THR A 472 -28.99 28.95 92.25
C THR A 472 -28.31 27.94 93.17
N ALA A 473 -27.25 28.43 93.84
CA ALA A 473 -26.57 27.97 95.06
C ALA A 473 -25.72 26.68 94.97
N ARG A 474 -24.47 26.61 95.45
CA ARG A 474 -23.70 27.43 96.41
C ARG A 474 -22.36 27.88 95.86
#